data_AF-H3H674-F1
#
_entry.id   AF-H3H674-F1
#
_cell.length_a   1.000
_cell.length_b   1.000
_cell.length_c   1.000
_cell.angle_alpha   90.00
_cell.angle_beta   90.00
_cell.angle_gamma   90.00
#
_symmetry.space_group_name_H-M   'P 1'
#
loop_
_entity.id
_entity.type
_entity.pdbx_description
1 polymer ?
#
loop_
_entity_poly.entity_id
_entity_poly.type
_entity_poly.pdbx_seq_one_letter_code
_entity_poly.pdbx_strand_id
1 'polypeptide(L)'
;MRVLSLVALIALVSSCEAASAVSNSDKVEVAKLDSGIASLSRALAEHNDQIKRSLRRHDYDELAEVDSGDGERMGGAQLIDDVITKVDDVVTKATVAEQKLPSKWTSALKKFRLANPKTPMQIVRAKYPKGLSSSTMRQLVQTEIQRADDIANGVKMVKTGEYKMQRQIDEFPGMKNAPLLTSNTGRADQMLDGDNSRLLACIVASRSVEKGGGDVLLVSSSNARKNDWLLPKGGWDKGETVEHAAMRELIEEGGVGGTIMHSLGETAFKNALEPSKGYVYNSFWMKADDIFDQWPESIRYRIWVSFDDAEKMLKKRPQMAEIVKATKEKAALVKTGDLPAMDDTLSKLKFEP
;
A
#
# COMPACT_ATOMS: atom_id res chain seq x y z
N MET A 1 41.41 -9.82 64.27
CA MET A 1 41.28 -8.70 63.30
C MET A 1 40.26 -7.71 63.88
N ARG A 2 40.45 -6.39 63.92
CA ARG A 2 40.74 -5.39 62.85
C ARG A 2 39.63 -5.30 61.78
N VAL A 3 39.07 -4.14 61.43
CA VAL A 3 39.02 -2.82 62.13
C VAL A 3 37.95 -1.91 61.47
N LEU A 4 37.28 -1.04 62.26
CA LEU A 4 36.64 0.26 61.94
C LEU A 4 35.91 0.47 60.57
N SER A 5 34.59 0.78 60.56
CA SER A 5 34.00 2.16 60.56
C SER A 5 33.62 2.62 59.12
N LEU A 6 32.78 3.63 58.84
CA LEU A 6 32.33 4.81 59.60
C LEU A 6 30.84 5.17 59.38
N VAL A 7 30.25 5.72 60.44
CA VAL A 7 28.92 6.34 60.55
C VAL A 7 28.81 7.66 59.76
N ALA A 8 27.62 7.94 59.23
CA ALA A 8 27.13 9.31 59.05
C ALA A 8 25.59 9.38 59.19
N LEU A 9 25.11 9.65 60.42
CA LEU A 9 23.83 10.35 60.61
C LEU A 9 24.05 11.84 60.20
N ILE A 10 23.02 12.65 59.97
CA ILE A 10 22.24 13.33 61.00
C ILE A 10 20.93 13.85 60.36
N ALA A 11 19.83 13.78 61.11
CA ALA A 11 18.57 14.44 60.77
C ALA A 11 18.46 15.80 61.46
N LEU A 12 17.59 16.69 60.97
CA LEU A 12 17.07 17.79 61.77
C LEU A 12 15.57 17.97 61.55
N VAL A 13 14.82 17.80 62.64
CA VAL A 13 13.43 18.22 62.78
C VAL A 13 13.44 19.62 63.40
N SER A 14 12.60 20.53 62.90
CA SER A 14 12.06 21.61 63.72
C SER A 14 10.71 22.08 63.17
N SER A 15 9.95 22.77 64.01
CA SER A 15 8.50 22.95 63.88
C SER A 15 8.08 24.41 63.98
N CYS A 16 6.76 24.61 63.84
CA CYS A 16 5.96 25.74 64.34
C CYS A 16 5.78 26.96 63.44
N GLU A 17 4.58 27.54 63.61
CA GLU A 17 3.97 28.59 62.81
C GLU A 17 4.23 29.98 63.43
N ALA A 18 4.04 31.04 62.63
CA ALA A 18 3.56 32.34 63.13
C ALA A 18 2.82 33.10 62.02
N ALA A 19 1.76 33.82 62.40
CA ALA A 19 0.97 34.74 61.56
C ALA A 19 1.73 36.09 61.36
N SER A 20 1.42 37.04 60.48
CA SER A 20 0.35 37.30 59.46
C SER A 20 0.88 38.43 58.50
N ALA A 21 0.16 39.15 57.60
CA ALA A 21 -1.27 39.32 57.28
C ALA A 21 -1.48 39.93 55.86
N VAL A 22 -2.75 40.03 55.43
CA VAL A 22 -3.40 41.12 54.63
C VAL A 22 -2.55 41.84 53.55
N SER A 23 -2.90 41.76 52.25
CA SER A 23 -4.06 42.49 51.68
C SER A 23 -4.53 41.97 50.30
N ASN A 24 -5.70 42.46 49.85
CA ASN A 24 -6.44 41.98 48.66
C ASN A 24 -5.94 42.52 47.31
N SER A 25 -6.12 41.72 46.25
CA SER A 25 -6.75 42.15 44.98
C SER A 25 -7.24 40.93 44.19
N ASP A 26 -8.55 40.89 43.98
CA ASP A 26 -9.32 40.34 42.85
C ASP A 26 -9.26 38.84 42.42
N LYS A 27 -10.44 38.38 41.96
CA LYS A 27 -10.75 37.06 41.38
C LYS A 27 -11.44 37.29 40.02
N VAL A 28 -11.82 36.18 39.36
CA VAL A 28 -12.64 36.11 38.12
C VAL A 28 -11.78 36.31 36.85
N GLU A 29 -11.78 35.44 35.84
CA GLU A 29 -12.54 34.20 35.60
C GLU A 29 -11.68 33.14 34.88
N VAL A 30 -11.87 31.85 35.18
CA VAL A 30 -11.30 30.73 34.41
C VAL A 30 -12.46 29.91 33.84
N ALA A 31 -12.92 30.27 32.65
CA ALA A 31 -14.07 29.66 32.00
C ALA A 31 -13.65 28.85 30.75
N LYS A 32 -14.05 27.57 30.73
CA LYS A 32 -14.07 26.65 29.57
C LYS A 32 -12.77 26.52 28.74
N LEU A 33 -11.93 25.55 29.12
CA LEU A 33 -10.94 24.94 28.22
C LEU A 33 -11.24 23.46 27.87
N ASP A 34 -12.09 22.77 28.64
CA ASP A 34 -12.39 21.34 28.46
C ASP A 34 -13.10 20.99 27.13
N SER A 35 -13.91 21.89 26.56
CA SER A 35 -14.69 21.59 25.36
C SER A 35 -13.84 21.38 24.10
N GLY A 36 -12.64 22.00 24.05
CA GLY A 36 -11.68 21.76 22.96
C GLY A 36 -10.97 20.42 23.09
N ILE A 37 -10.62 20.01 24.31
CA ILE A 37 -9.95 18.73 24.57
C ILE A 37 -10.89 17.57 24.20
N ALA A 38 -12.16 17.62 24.59
CA ALA A 38 -13.14 16.57 24.30
C ALA A 38 -13.55 16.43 22.82
N SER A 39 -13.33 17.47 21.98
CA SER A 39 -13.50 17.39 20.53
C SER A 39 -12.22 16.91 19.84
N LEU A 40 -11.05 17.45 20.24
CA LEU A 40 -9.74 16.99 19.77
C LEU A 40 -9.52 15.50 20.07
N SER A 41 -9.87 15.01 21.27
CA SER A 41 -9.80 13.58 21.59
C SER A 41 -10.69 12.72 20.71
N ARG A 42 -11.82 13.24 20.23
CA ARG A 42 -12.74 12.52 19.32
C ARG A 42 -12.22 12.52 17.88
N ALA A 43 -11.74 13.66 17.40
CA ALA A 43 -11.08 13.77 16.10
C ALA A 43 -9.81 12.92 16.02
N LEU A 44 -8.95 12.93 17.06
CA LEU A 44 -7.81 12.01 17.16
C LEU A 44 -8.26 10.55 17.26
N ALA A 45 -9.34 10.23 17.98
CA ALA A 45 -9.85 8.86 18.03
C ALA A 45 -10.30 8.39 16.63
N GLU A 46 -11.10 9.17 15.90
CA GLU A 46 -11.55 8.86 14.55
C GLU A 46 -10.40 8.76 13.55
N HIS A 47 -9.42 9.67 13.62
CA HIS A 47 -8.21 9.65 12.78
C HIS A 47 -7.32 8.43 13.08
N ASN A 48 -7.15 8.09 14.36
CA ASN A 48 -6.41 6.91 14.81
C ASN A 48 -7.15 5.61 14.42
N ASP A 49 -8.49 5.62 14.42
CA ASP A 49 -9.29 4.50 13.94
C ASP A 49 -9.25 4.36 12.41
N GLN A 50 -9.15 5.47 11.66
CA GLN A 50 -8.87 5.43 10.21
C GLN A 50 -7.47 4.84 9.93
N ILE A 51 -6.42 5.29 10.64
CA ILE A 51 -5.07 4.74 10.54
C ILE A 51 -5.05 3.23 10.86
N LYS A 52 -5.68 2.81 11.96
CA LYS A 52 -5.83 1.38 12.33
C LYS A 52 -6.68 0.56 11.35
N ARG A 53 -7.56 1.19 10.57
CA ARG A 53 -8.31 0.53 9.49
C ARG A 53 -7.45 0.31 8.25
N SER A 54 -6.51 1.21 7.91
CA SER A 54 -5.51 0.95 6.85
C SER A 54 -4.53 -0.17 7.19
N LEU A 55 -4.24 -0.40 8.48
CA LEU A 55 -3.24 -1.37 8.94
C LEU A 55 -3.72 -2.84 8.98
N ARG A 56 -4.97 -3.15 8.58
CA ARG A 56 -5.51 -4.52 8.70
C ARG A 56 -5.24 -5.47 7.52
N ARG A 57 -4.40 -5.06 6.57
CA ARG A 57 -3.47 -5.97 5.86
C ARG A 57 -2.28 -5.18 5.30
N HIS A 58 -1.08 -5.65 5.64
CA HIS A 58 0.24 -5.08 5.35
C HIS A 58 0.55 -3.83 6.20
N ASP A 59 1.25 -4.04 7.32
CA ASP A 59 1.96 -2.97 8.02
C ASP A 59 3.06 -2.41 7.10
N TYR A 60 3.03 -1.09 6.87
CA TYR A 60 4.07 -0.37 6.14
C TYR A 60 4.70 0.79 6.92
N ASP A 61 4.13 1.18 8.06
CA ASP A 61 4.46 2.45 8.73
C ASP A 61 5.75 2.39 9.58
N GLU A 62 6.23 1.21 9.98
CA GLU A 62 7.42 1.08 10.86
C GLU A 62 8.77 1.31 10.14
N LEU A 63 8.76 1.66 8.85
CA LEU A 63 9.98 1.73 8.01
C LEU A 63 10.07 2.98 7.11
N ALA A 64 9.38 4.07 7.47
CA ALA A 64 9.42 5.36 6.76
C ALA A 64 10.49 6.33 7.31
N GLU A 65 10.89 6.24 8.58
CA GLU A 65 11.76 7.23 9.24
C GLU A 65 13.29 7.01 9.06
N VAL A 66 13.75 6.66 7.85
CA VAL A 66 15.19 6.76 7.51
C VAL A 66 15.41 7.13 6.03
N ASP A 67 15.10 8.38 5.64
CA ASP A 67 15.86 9.06 4.56
C ASP A 67 15.74 10.59 4.65
N SER A 68 16.74 11.24 5.27
CA SER A 68 16.94 12.70 5.20
C SER A 68 18.36 13.09 5.64
N GLY A 69 19.32 13.14 4.70
CA GLY A 69 20.65 13.67 4.97
C GLY A 69 21.68 13.42 3.86
N ASP A 70 22.16 14.49 3.23
CA ASP A 70 23.32 14.44 2.33
C ASP A 70 24.61 14.03 3.08
N GLY A 71 25.47 13.22 2.45
CA GLY A 71 26.76 12.82 3.03
C GLY A 71 27.63 12.00 2.08
N GLU A 72 28.89 12.40 1.90
CA GLU A 72 29.78 11.85 0.86
C GLU A 72 30.28 10.39 1.10
N ARG A 73 30.51 9.70 -0.02
CA ARG A 73 31.58 8.70 -0.28
C ARG A 73 32.16 7.90 0.91
N MET A 74 31.83 6.60 1.00
CA MET A 74 32.82 5.50 1.07
C MET A 74 32.19 4.08 0.98
N GLY A 75 33.01 3.07 0.65
CA GLY A 75 32.81 1.69 1.12
C GLY A 75 31.69 0.82 0.49
N GLY A 76 31.33 1.01 -0.78
CA GLY A 76 30.17 0.39 -1.46
C GLY A 76 30.15 -1.14 -1.68
N ALA A 77 30.66 -1.96 -0.74
CA ALA A 77 30.62 -3.42 -0.80
C ALA A 77 30.27 -4.14 0.51
N GLN A 78 30.51 -3.53 1.68
CA GLN A 78 30.38 -4.21 2.99
C GLN A 78 29.08 -3.88 3.76
N LEU A 79 28.55 -2.66 3.61
CA LEU A 79 27.31 -2.23 4.28
C LEU A 79 26.06 -3.01 3.85
N ILE A 80 26.08 -3.63 2.66
CA ILE A 80 24.94 -4.38 2.13
C ILE A 80 24.71 -5.66 2.94
N ASP A 81 25.78 -6.33 3.37
CA ASP A 81 25.68 -7.60 4.12
C ASP A 81 25.18 -7.35 5.55
N ASP A 82 25.57 -6.24 6.19
CA ASP A 82 25.10 -5.87 7.53
C ASP A 82 23.61 -5.44 7.54
N VAL A 83 23.03 -5.06 6.40
CA VAL A 83 21.58 -4.88 6.23
C VAL A 83 20.89 -6.21 5.88
N ILE A 84 21.56 -7.12 5.18
CA ILE A 84 21.04 -8.48 4.90
C ILE A 84 20.95 -9.29 6.20
N THR A 85 22.02 -9.30 7.00
CA THR A 85 22.00 -9.89 8.34
C THR A 85 20.97 -9.22 9.22
N LYS A 86 20.71 -7.90 9.10
CA LYS A 86 19.60 -7.23 9.81
C LYS A 86 18.20 -7.56 9.28
N VAL A 87 18.02 -7.99 8.04
CA VAL A 87 16.71 -8.49 7.58
C VAL A 87 16.46 -9.92 8.08
N ASP A 88 17.46 -10.81 8.05
CA ASP A 88 17.31 -12.12 8.70
C ASP A 88 17.32 -12.00 10.25
N ASP A 89 18.04 -11.05 10.86
CA ASP A 89 17.98 -10.76 12.31
C ASP A 89 16.67 -10.09 12.72
N VAL A 90 16.07 -9.16 11.95
CA VAL A 90 14.72 -8.67 12.29
C VAL A 90 13.71 -9.83 12.27
N VAL A 91 13.96 -10.87 11.48
CA VAL A 91 13.16 -12.11 11.42
C VAL A 91 13.67 -13.21 12.39
N THR A 92 14.75 -12.98 13.15
CA THR A 92 15.38 -13.98 14.05
C THR A 92 15.56 -13.48 15.50
N LYS A 93 15.94 -12.22 15.71
CA LYS A 93 15.75 -11.44 16.95
C LYS A 93 14.27 -11.11 17.24
N ALA A 94 13.36 -11.43 16.32
CA ALA A 94 11.93 -11.63 16.61
C ALA A 94 11.66 -12.77 17.65
N THR A 95 12.71 -13.40 18.19
CA THR A 95 12.69 -14.23 19.41
C THR A 95 12.74 -13.43 20.71
N VAL A 96 12.96 -12.10 20.68
CA VAL A 96 13.06 -11.23 21.88
C VAL A 96 11.81 -10.35 22.07
N ALA A 97 10.89 -10.31 21.11
CA ALA A 97 9.62 -9.59 21.21
C ALA A 97 8.45 -10.39 20.59
N GLU A 98 7.78 -11.22 21.38
CA GLU A 98 6.54 -11.93 20.98
C GLU A 98 5.30 -11.01 20.90
N GLN A 99 5.48 -9.74 20.53
CA GLN A 99 4.38 -8.78 20.40
C GLN A 99 4.40 -8.09 19.03
N LYS A 100 3.21 -8.03 18.40
CA LYS A 100 2.85 -7.23 17.20
C LYS A 100 3.27 -7.74 15.81
N LEU A 101 3.63 -9.00 15.61
CA LEU A 101 3.41 -9.66 14.30
C LEU A 101 2.06 -10.41 14.32
N PRO A 102 1.13 -10.16 13.37
CA PRO A 102 -0.16 -10.86 13.35
C PRO A 102 0.03 -12.38 13.23
N SER A 103 -0.66 -13.17 14.05
CA SER A 103 -0.43 -14.62 14.19
C SER A 103 -0.61 -15.44 12.89
N LYS A 104 -1.36 -14.92 11.92
CA LYS A 104 -1.47 -15.52 10.57
C LYS A 104 -0.15 -15.42 9.78
N TRP A 105 0.63 -14.34 9.93
CA TRP A 105 1.94 -14.16 9.26
C TRP A 105 3.01 -15.10 9.78
N THR A 106 3.14 -15.28 11.10
CA THR A 106 4.13 -16.19 11.68
C THR A 106 3.86 -17.64 11.30
N SER A 107 2.59 -18.03 11.22
CA SER A 107 2.15 -19.34 10.69
C SER A 107 2.51 -19.51 9.20
N ALA A 108 2.17 -18.54 8.34
CA ALA A 108 2.48 -18.58 6.90
C ALA A 108 4.00 -18.64 6.63
N LEU A 109 4.80 -17.84 7.34
CA LEU A 109 6.26 -17.88 7.23
C LEU A 109 6.86 -19.21 7.71
N LYS A 110 6.30 -19.81 8.77
CA LYS A 110 6.71 -21.13 9.26
C LYS A 110 6.41 -22.24 8.24
N LYS A 111 5.21 -22.23 7.64
CA LYS A 111 4.87 -23.11 6.50
C LYS A 111 5.82 -22.90 5.32
N PHE A 112 6.09 -21.64 4.94
CA PHE A 112 7.00 -21.30 3.85
C PHE A 112 8.39 -21.89 4.06
N ARG A 113 8.99 -21.64 5.24
CA ARG A 113 10.33 -22.15 5.62
C ARG A 113 10.39 -23.68 5.66
N LEU A 114 9.30 -24.36 6.04
CA LEU A 114 9.21 -25.82 6.03
C LEU A 114 9.06 -26.40 4.62
N ALA A 115 8.42 -25.68 3.70
CA ALA A 115 8.13 -26.14 2.34
C ALA A 115 9.16 -25.72 1.27
N ASN A 116 10.08 -24.78 1.58
CA ASN A 116 11.02 -24.21 0.60
C ASN A 116 12.47 -24.27 1.12
N PRO A 117 13.43 -24.87 0.37
CA PRO A 117 14.85 -24.89 0.75
C PRO A 117 15.57 -23.55 0.49
N LYS A 118 14.84 -22.51 0.07
CA LYS A 118 15.35 -21.16 -0.18
C LYS A 118 14.55 -20.15 0.66
N THR A 119 15.22 -19.13 1.17
CA THR A 119 14.53 -18.05 1.91
C THR A 119 13.60 -17.25 0.99
N PRO A 120 12.55 -16.60 1.51
CA PRO A 120 11.71 -15.70 0.72
C PRO A 120 12.51 -14.67 -0.07
N MET A 121 13.56 -14.09 0.53
CA MET A 121 14.44 -13.11 -0.10
C MET A 121 15.26 -13.73 -1.26
N GLN A 122 15.77 -14.96 -1.11
CA GLN A 122 16.44 -15.68 -2.20
C GLN A 122 15.48 -15.98 -3.37
N ILE A 123 14.22 -16.29 -3.08
CA ILE A 123 13.19 -16.52 -4.09
C ILE A 123 12.82 -15.22 -4.82
N VAL A 124 12.65 -14.10 -4.10
CA VAL A 124 12.41 -12.78 -4.69
C VAL A 124 13.58 -12.34 -5.58
N ARG A 125 14.82 -12.42 -5.07
CA ARG A 125 16.05 -12.10 -5.83
C ARG A 125 16.26 -12.95 -7.09
N ALA A 126 15.67 -14.15 -7.16
CA ALA A 126 15.71 -15.02 -8.33
C ALA A 126 14.54 -14.82 -9.32
N LYS A 127 13.42 -14.23 -8.87
CA LYS A 127 12.21 -14.03 -9.69
C LYS A 127 12.11 -12.64 -10.32
N TYR A 128 12.62 -11.61 -9.65
CA TYR A 128 12.33 -10.21 -9.95
C TYR A 128 13.57 -9.43 -10.44
N PRO A 129 13.39 -8.25 -11.07
CA PRO A 129 14.50 -7.40 -11.50
C PRO A 129 15.52 -7.09 -10.40
N LYS A 130 16.79 -6.92 -10.80
CA LYS A 130 17.83 -6.36 -9.93
C LYS A 130 17.65 -4.85 -9.78
N GLY A 131 18.09 -4.28 -8.67
CA GLY A 131 18.04 -2.83 -8.44
C GLY A 131 16.66 -2.28 -8.08
N LEU A 132 15.76 -3.13 -7.58
CA LEU A 132 14.53 -2.70 -6.90
C LEU A 132 14.87 -2.15 -5.52
N SER A 133 14.09 -1.17 -5.05
CA SER A 133 14.25 -0.57 -3.72
C SER A 133 13.98 -1.55 -2.58
N SER A 134 14.54 -1.26 -1.41
CA SER A 134 14.30 -2.03 -0.18
C SER A 134 12.82 -2.11 0.20
N SER A 135 12.01 -1.08 -0.14
CA SER A 135 10.56 -1.12 0.09
C SER A 135 9.90 -2.17 -0.81
N THR A 136 10.05 -2.05 -2.13
CA THR A 136 9.51 -3.01 -3.11
C THR A 136 9.93 -4.45 -2.82
N MET A 137 11.19 -4.68 -2.45
CA MET A 137 11.70 -6.00 -2.09
C MET A 137 11.01 -6.59 -0.85
N ARG A 138 10.63 -5.78 0.15
CA ARG A 138 9.84 -6.23 1.31
C ARG A 138 8.41 -6.63 0.92
N GLN A 139 7.73 -5.83 0.08
CA GLN A 139 6.37 -6.14 -0.38
C GLN A 139 6.34 -7.42 -1.23
N LEU A 140 7.37 -7.63 -2.06
CA LEU A 140 7.54 -8.86 -2.83
C LEU A 140 7.80 -10.08 -1.92
N VAL A 141 8.61 -9.94 -0.86
CA VAL A 141 8.81 -11.02 0.13
C VAL A 141 7.51 -11.39 0.82
N GLN A 142 6.77 -10.39 1.33
CA GLN A 142 5.43 -10.59 1.90
C GLN A 142 4.49 -11.31 0.91
N THR A 143 4.48 -10.84 -0.34
CA THR A 143 3.66 -11.43 -1.41
C THR A 143 4.01 -12.89 -1.71
N GLU A 144 5.30 -13.25 -1.81
CA GLU A 144 5.70 -14.64 -2.06
C GLU A 144 5.33 -15.57 -0.89
N ILE A 145 5.38 -15.07 0.35
CA ILE A 145 4.95 -15.82 1.54
C ILE A 145 3.44 -16.09 1.49
N GLN A 146 2.62 -15.05 1.28
CA GLN A 146 1.17 -15.22 1.15
C GLN A 146 0.81 -16.12 -0.04
N ARG A 147 1.52 -15.98 -1.18
CA ARG A 147 1.27 -16.81 -2.37
C ARG A 147 1.60 -18.29 -2.15
N ALA A 148 2.62 -18.62 -1.36
CA ALA A 148 2.92 -20.00 -1.01
C ALA A 148 1.84 -20.61 -0.10
N ASP A 149 1.34 -19.86 0.88
CA ASP A 149 0.25 -20.29 1.76
C ASP A 149 -1.07 -20.43 0.98
N ASP A 150 -1.40 -19.46 0.12
CA ASP A 150 -2.53 -19.49 -0.81
C ASP A 150 -2.50 -20.74 -1.72
N ILE A 151 -1.33 -21.07 -2.29
CA ILE A 151 -1.17 -22.28 -3.12
C ILE A 151 -1.27 -23.56 -2.27
N ALA A 152 -0.65 -23.61 -1.09
CA ALA A 152 -0.63 -24.79 -0.23
C ALA A 152 -2.00 -25.12 0.39
N ASN A 153 -2.76 -24.10 0.79
CA ASN A 153 -4.14 -24.24 1.26
C ASN A 153 -5.15 -24.38 0.09
N GLY A 154 -4.67 -24.35 -1.17
CA GLY A 154 -5.47 -24.54 -2.38
C GLY A 154 -6.55 -23.49 -2.57
N VAL A 155 -6.17 -22.21 -2.63
CA VAL A 155 -6.98 -20.97 -2.74
C VAL A 155 -8.48 -21.25 -2.78
N LYS A 156 -9.17 -20.95 -1.67
CA LYS A 156 -10.62 -21.07 -1.57
C LYS A 156 -11.31 -20.01 -2.44
N MET A 157 -11.39 -20.31 -3.73
CA MET A 157 -12.20 -19.59 -4.71
C MET A 157 -13.67 -19.70 -4.33
N VAL A 158 -14.42 -18.63 -4.52
CA VAL A 158 -15.89 -18.70 -4.58
C VAL A 158 -16.28 -19.48 -5.83
N LYS A 159 -16.52 -20.79 -5.68
CA LYS A 159 -16.79 -21.72 -6.82
C LYS A 159 -18.16 -21.49 -7.48
N THR A 160 -19.06 -20.76 -6.82
CA THR A 160 -20.46 -20.56 -7.18
C THR A 160 -20.88 -19.14 -6.83
N GLY A 161 -21.34 -18.38 -7.82
CA GLY A 161 -21.63 -16.95 -7.70
C GLY A 161 -20.94 -16.16 -8.82
N GLU A 162 -21.06 -14.84 -8.77
CA GLU A 162 -20.50 -13.91 -9.76
C GLU A 162 -18.97 -13.81 -9.62
N TYR A 163 -18.49 -13.59 -8.39
CA TYR A 163 -17.10 -13.30 -8.05
C TYR A 163 -16.17 -14.53 -8.02
N LYS A 164 -16.09 -15.26 -9.14
CA LYS A 164 -15.28 -16.48 -9.31
C LYS A 164 -13.78 -16.29 -9.05
N MET A 165 -13.30 -15.04 -9.02
CA MET A 165 -11.90 -14.65 -8.84
C MET A 165 -11.60 -14.13 -7.42
N GLN A 166 -12.53 -14.33 -6.48
CA GLN A 166 -12.43 -13.85 -5.11
C GLN A 166 -11.82 -14.89 -4.18
N ARG A 167 -10.79 -14.50 -3.41
CA ARG A 167 -10.27 -15.30 -2.28
C ARG A 167 -11.28 -15.20 -1.13
N GLN A 168 -11.73 -16.33 -0.57
CA GLN A 168 -12.45 -16.35 0.71
C GLN A 168 -11.53 -15.84 1.84
N ILE A 169 -12.01 -14.84 2.60
CA ILE A 169 -11.34 -14.29 3.78
C ILE A 169 -12.25 -14.47 4.99
N ASP A 170 -11.70 -14.88 6.14
CA ASP A 170 -12.44 -14.87 7.40
C ASP A 170 -12.73 -13.42 7.80
N GLU A 171 -13.98 -13.09 8.13
CA GLU A 171 -14.38 -11.75 8.56
C GLU A 171 -13.61 -11.27 9.80
N PHE A 172 -13.37 -9.96 9.89
CA PHE A 172 -12.75 -9.33 11.05
C PHE A 172 -13.33 -7.92 11.31
N PRO A 173 -13.29 -7.42 12.56
CA PRO A 173 -13.86 -6.12 12.90
C PRO A 173 -13.26 -4.98 12.07
N GLY A 174 -14.13 -4.22 11.38
CA GLY A 174 -13.72 -3.10 10.54
C GLY A 174 -12.97 -3.48 9.26
N MET A 175 -13.24 -4.67 8.72
CA MET A 175 -12.89 -5.11 7.36
C MET A 175 -13.62 -4.27 6.30
N LYS A 176 -12.89 -3.76 5.30
CA LYS A 176 -13.47 -3.02 4.17
C LYS A 176 -13.76 -3.97 2.99
N ASN A 177 -15.03 -4.24 2.73
CA ASN A 177 -15.47 -4.87 1.49
C ASN A 177 -15.58 -3.82 0.37
N ALA A 178 -15.13 -4.15 -0.83
CA ALA A 178 -15.46 -3.40 -2.04
C ALA A 178 -16.98 -3.44 -2.30
N PRO A 179 -17.54 -2.44 -3.00
CA PRO A 179 -18.91 -2.55 -3.52
C PRO A 179 -19.07 -3.80 -4.40
N LEU A 180 -20.30 -4.31 -4.46
CA LEU A 180 -20.71 -5.27 -5.49
C LEU A 180 -20.82 -4.50 -6.81
N LEU A 181 -20.28 -5.06 -7.90
CA LEU A 181 -20.13 -4.39 -9.18
C LEU A 181 -20.81 -5.20 -10.27
N THR A 182 -21.69 -4.58 -11.05
CA THR A 182 -22.37 -5.25 -12.18
C THR A 182 -21.56 -5.13 -13.47
N SER A 183 -20.42 -5.84 -13.56
CA SER A 183 -19.64 -5.95 -14.80
C SER A 183 -20.20 -7.02 -15.76
N ASN A 184 -20.16 -6.77 -17.08
CA ASN A 184 -20.66 -7.76 -18.05
C ASN A 184 -19.65 -8.92 -18.16
N THR A 185 -20.02 -10.09 -17.65
CA THR A 185 -19.10 -11.25 -17.58
C THR A 185 -18.75 -11.84 -18.96
N GLY A 186 -17.81 -11.24 -19.68
CA GLY A 186 -17.36 -11.75 -20.97
C GLY A 186 -16.52 -10.79 -21.81
N ARG A 187 -16.85 -10.73 -23.10
CA ARG A 187 -16.27 -9.82 -24.11
C ARG A 187 -17.25 -9.38 -25.21
N ALA A 188 -18.52 -9.80 -25.14
CA ALA A 188 -19.51 -9.48 -26.17
C ALA A 188 -19.89 -7.98 -26.17
N ASP A 189 -19.78 -7.36 -24.99
CA ASP A 189 -20.16 -5.98 -24.75
C ASP A 189 -18.99 -5.03 -24.57
N GLN A 190 -17.77 -5.52 -24.84
CA GLN A 190 -16.59 -4.67 -24.88
C GLN A 190 -16.56 -3.84 -26.16
N MET A 191 -16.23 -2.57 -25.99
CA MET A 191 -16.01 -1.60 -27.05
C MET A 191 -14.78 -2.01 -27.88
N LEU A 192 -14.91 -1.85 -29.20
CA LEU A 192 -13.86 -2.10 -30.18
C LEU A 192 -13.62 -0.84 -31.00
N ASP A 193 -12.35 -0.58 -31.31
CA ASP A 193 -11.93 0.44 -32.25
C ASP A 193 -12.24 0.00 -33.70
N GLY A 194 -12.20 0.94 -34.66
CA GLY A 194 -12.55 0.72 -36.07
C GLY A 194 -11.71 -0.34 -36.79
N ASP A 195 -10.52 -0.68 -36.27
CA ASP A 195 -9.68 -1.77 -36.78
C ASP A 195 -9.84 -3.09 -35.99
N ASN A 196 -10.91 -3.19 -35.18
CA ASN A 196 -11.25 -4.30 -34.29
C ASN A 196 -10.23 -4.50 -33.12
N SER A 197 -9.43 -3.50 -32.78
CA SER A 197 -8.68 -3.48 -31.52
C SER A 197 -9.62 -3.36 -30.31
N ARG A 198 -9.32 -4.05 -29.20
CA ARG A 198 -10.11 -3.93 -27.96
C ARG A 198 -9.78 -2.61 -27.25
N LEU A 199 -10.80 -1.78 -27.02
CA LEU A 199 -10.71 -0.61 -26.16
C LEU A 199 -10.67 -1.07 -24.70
N LEU A 200 -9.72 -0.52 -23.95
CA LEU A 200 -9.46 -0.89 -22.56
C LEU A 200 -9.18 0.36 -21.72
N ALA A 201 -9.64 0.37 -20.48
CA ALA A 201 -9.18 1.34 -19.47
C ALA A 201 -7.88 0.83 -18.81
N CYS A 202 -6.94 1.72 -18.53
CA CYS A 202 -5.64 1.42 -17.90
C CYS A 202 -5.29 2.44 -16.83
N ILE A 203 -4.85 1.99 -15.65
CA ILE A 203 -4.78 2.86 -14.47
C ILE A 203 -3.37 2.85 -13.86
N VAL A 204 -2.78 4.03 -13.71
CA VAL A 204 -1.72 4.29 -12.74
C VAL A 204 -2.36 4.88 -11.51
N ALA A 205 -2.51 4.08 -10.45
CA ALA A 205 -2.99 4.57 -9.16
C ALA A 205 -1.80 4.92 -8.26
N SER A 206 -1.82 6.11 -7.67
CA SER A 206 -0.84 6.59 -6.70
C SER A 206 -1.47 6.76 -5.32
N ARG A 207 -0.69 6.53 -4.26
CA ARG A 207 -1.10 6.72 -2.87
C ARG A 207 0.07 7.29 -2.08
N SER A 208 -0.19 8.23 -1.18
CA SER A 208 0.88 8.87 -0.41
C SER A 208 1.53 7.90 0.60
N VAL A 209 2.84 8.05 0.82
CA VAL A 209 3.66 7.05 1.54
C VAL A 209 3.25 6.97 3.01
N GLU A 210 2.90 8.10 3.63
CA GLU A 210 2.42 8.22 5.02
C GLU A 210 1.02 7.62 5.26
N LYS A 211 0.44 6.96 4.25
CA LYS A 211 -0.77 6.14 4.38
C LYS A 211 -0.51 4.65 4.10
N GLY A 212 0.75 4.24 3.92
CA GLY A 212 1.13 2.92 3.40
C GLY A 212 0.94 2.82 1.88
N GLY A 213 1.45 3.82 1.15
CA GLY A 213 1.30 3.97 -0.30
C GLY A 213 2.60 3.89 -1.11
N GLY A 214 2.56 4.48 -2.30
CA GLY A 214 3.65 4.60 -3.27
C GLY A 214 3.14 5.19 -4.60
N ASP A 215 4.07 5.55 -5.48
CA ASP A 215 3.79 6.21 -6.77
C ASP A 215 2.86 5.39 -7.68
N VAL A 216 3.02 4.06 -7.69
CA VAL A 216 2.33 3.16 -8.62
C VAL A 216 1.81 1.90 -7.90
N LEU A 217 0.51 1.65 -8.02
CA LEU A 217 -0.08 0.34 -7.75
C LEU A 217 0.25 -0.65 -8.87
N LEU A 218 0.90 -1.76 -8.53
CA LEU A 218 0.99 -2.93 -9.41
C LEU A 218 0.12 -4.06 -8.87
N VAL A 219 -0.61 -4.72 -9.76
CA VAL A 219 -1.35 -5.96 -9.47
C VAL A 219 -0.70 -7.15 -10.14
N SER A 220 -0.77 -8.32 -9.52
CA SER A 220 -0.27 -9.55 -10.12
C SER A 220 -1.18 -10.04 -11.24
N SER A 221 -0.62 -10.85 -12.14
CA SER A 221 -1.41 -11.75 -12.99
C SER A 221 -2.41 -12.56 -12.16
N SER A 222 -3.67 -12.62 -12.61
CA SER A 222 -4.72 -13.48 -12.01
C SER A 222 -4.39 -14.97 -12.04
N ASN A 223 -3.55 -15.41 -12.98
CA ASN A 223 -2.89 -16.71 -12.90
C ASN A 223 -1.68 -16.58 -11.96
N ALA A 224 -1.84 -17.02 -10.70
CA ALA A 224 -0.82 -16.95 -9.66
C ALA A 224 0.47 -17.78 -9.92
N ARG A 225 0.50 -18.65 -10.95
CA ARG A 225 1.72 -19.33 -11.38
C ARG A 225 2.61 -18.47 -12.28
N LYS A 226 2.07 -17.36 -12.84
CA LYS A 226 2.86 -16.37 -13.57
C LYS A 226 3.45 -15.36 -12.59
N ASN A 227 4.77 -15.33 -12.45
CA ASN A 227 5.49 -14.27 -11.73
C ASN A 227 5.53 -13.02 -12.64
N ASP A 228 4.38 -12.36 -12.79
CA ASP A 228 4.13 -11.25 -13.71
C ASP A 228 3.25 -10.20 -13.04
N TRP A 229 3.61 -8.94 -13.24
CA TRP A 229 2.97 -7.76 -12.64
C TRP A 229 2.58 -6.77 -13.73
N LEU A 230 1.51 -6.03 -13.49
CA LEU A 230 0.92 -5.10 -14.45
C LEU A 230 0.21 -3.96 -13.73
N LEU A 231 -0.05 -2.87 -14.47
CA LEU A 231 -1.05 -1.88 -14.07
C LEU A 231 -2.45 -2.54 -14.05
N PRO A 232 -3.35 -2.14 -13.13
CA PRO A 232 -4.78 -2.44 -13.24
C PRO A 232 -5.32 -1.98 -14.60
N LYS A 233 -6.07 -2.84 -15.30
CA LYS A 233 -6.69 -2.54 -16.61
C LYS A 233 -7.76 -3.54 -17.00
N GLY A 234 -8.71 -3.16 -17.85
CA GLY A 234 -9.59 -4.14 -18.47
C GLY A 234 -10.59 -3.54 -19.42
N GLY A 235 -11.76 -4.16 -19.54
CA GLY A 235 -12.73 -3.81 -20.57
C GLY A 235 -13.21 -2.36 -20.43
N TRP A 236 -13.39 -1.67 -21.55
CA TRP A 236 -14.42 -0.63 -21.62
C TRP A 236 -15.65 -1.28 -22.24
N ASP A 237 -16.74 -1.39 -21.48
CA ASP A 237 -17.99 -2.01 -21.90
C ASP A 237 -19.00 -0.96 -22.44
N LYS A 238 -19.97 -1.42 -23.23
CA LYS A 238 -21.10 -0.60 -23.71
C LYS A 238 -21.95 -0.13 -22.52
N GLY A 239 -22.19 1.18 -22.44
CA GLY A 239 -23.08 1.78 -21.45
C GLY A 239 -22.38 2.48 -20.29
N GLU A 240 -21.09 2.21 -20.07
CA GLU A 240 -20.24 2.97 -19.14
C GLU A 240 -19.36 3.99 -19.91
N THR A 241 -18.86 5.01 -19.21
CA THR A 241 -17.76 5.85 -19.70
C THR A 241 -16.43 5.13 -19.54
N VAL A 242 -15.38 5.55 -20.25
CA VAL A 242 -14.05 4.95 -20.10
C VAL A 242 -13.39 5.32 -18.77
N GLU A 243 -13.81 6.44 -18.18
CA GLU A 243 -13.51 6.87 -16.81
C GLU A 243 -14.18 5.97 -15.76
N HIS A 244 -15.46 5.64 -15.94
CA HIS A 244 -16.15 4.66 -15.08
C HIS A 244 -15.54 3.27 -15.20
N ALA A 245 -15.19 2.84 -16.41
CA ALA A 245 -14.42 1.62 -16.65
C ALA A 245 -13.09 1.63 -15.88
N ALA A 246 -12.37 2.76 -15.88
CA ALA A 246 -11.11 2.91 -15.14
C ALA A 246 -11.30 2.77 -13.62
N MET A 247 -12.33 3.41 -13.06
CA MET A 247 -12.68 3.29 -11.65
C MET A 247 -13.08 1.86 -11.28
N ARG A 248 -13.92 1.22 -12.12
CA ARG A 248 -14.38 -0.17 -11.95
C ARG A 248 -13.21 -1.15 -11.94
N GLU A 249 -12.36 -1.12 -12.96
CA GLU A 249 -11.20 -2.02 -13.10
C GLU A 249 -10.15 -1.86 -11.98
N LEU A 250 -9.99 -0.65 -11.43
CA LEU A 250 -9.13 -0.41 -10.27
C LEU A 250 -9.68 -1.09 -8.99
N ILE A 251 -11.01 -1.13 -8.82
CA ILE A 251 -11.67 -1.86 -7.74
C ILE A 251 -11.64 -3.38 -8.02
N GLU A 252 -11.92 -3.81 -9.25
CA GLU A 252 -11.98 -5.22 -9.64
C GLU A 252 -10.63 -5.94 -9.59
N GLU A 253 -9.58 -5.43 -10.26
CA GLU A 253 -8.24 -6.04 -10.22
C GLU A 253 -7.47 -5.67 -8.95
N GLY A 254 -7.58 -4.42 -8.47
CA GLY A 254 -6.73 -3.85 -7.42
C GLY A 254 -7.34 -3.75 -6.02
N GLY A 255 -8.67 -3.72 -5.89
CA GLY A 255 -9.35 -3.48 -4.62
C GLY A 255 -9.07 -2.10 -4.05
N VAL A 256 -8.98 -1.08 -4.92
CA VAL A 256 -8.70 0.31 -4.57
C VAL A 256 -9.80 1.20 -5.17
N GLY A 257 -10.39 2.07 -4.34
CA GLY A 257 -11.24 3.18 -4.80
C GLY A 257 -10.42 4.46 -4.92
N GLY A 258 -10.76 5.35 -5.85
CA GLY A 258 -9.97 6.57 -6.04
C GLY A 258 -10.58 7.59 -7.00
N THR A 259 -10.04 8.79 -6.93
CA THR A 259 -10.41 9.93 -7.78
C THR A 259 -9.48 9.99 -9.00
N ILE A 260 -10.02 10.16 -10.22
CA ILE A 260 -9.19 10.43 -11.40
C ILE A 260 -8.58 11.82 -11.26
N MET A 261 -7.24 11.89 -11.28
CA MET A 261 -6.50 13.14 -11.27
C MET A 261 -6.35 13.68 -12.68
N HIS A 262 -6.00 12.81 -13.63
CA HIS A 262 -5.54 13.23 -14.96
C HIS A 262 -5.74 12.10 -15.99
N SER A 263 -6.14 12.46 -17.22
CA SER A 263 -5.90 11.59 -18.37
C SER A 263 -4.41 11.56 -18.73
N LEU A 264 -3.95 10.41 -19.20
CA LEU A 264 -2.62 10.12 -19.74
C LEU A 264 -2.67 9.83 -21.26
N GLY A 265 -3.87 9.92 -21.87
CA GLY A 265 -4.09 9.68 -23.30
C GLY A 265 -4.21 8.20 -23.67
N GLU A 266 -4.17 7.94 -24.98
CA GLU A 266 -4.31 6.61 -25.56
C GLU A 266 -2.95 5.97 -25.90
N THR A 267 -2.87 4.65 -25.79
CA THR A 267 -1.73 3.86 -26.28
C THR A 267 -2.23 2.65 -27.07
N ALA A 268 -2.20 2.75 -28.40
CA ALA A 268 -2.57 1.68 -29.32
C ALA A 268 -1.39 0.73 -29.61
N PHE A 269 -1.63 -0.58 -29.59
CA PHE A 269 -0.63 -1.59 -29.93
C PHE A 269 -1.24 -2.93 -30.37
N LYS A 270 -0.45 -3.76 -31.06
CA LYS A 270 -0.82 -5.15 -31.44
C LYS A 270 -0.14 -6.18 -30.55
N ASN A 271 -0.73 -7.36 -30.41
CA ASN A 271 -0.14 -8.47 -29.67
C ASN A 271 1.11 -9.01 -30.40
N ALA A 272 2.26 -9.02 -29.73
CA ALA A 272 3.53 -9.48 -30.31
C ALA A 272 3.53 -10.96 -30.76
N LEU A 273 2.63 -11.80 -30.24
CA LEU A 273 2.48 -13.20 -30.63
C LEU A 273 1.28 -13.44 -31.59
N GLU A 274 0.41 -12.44 -31.76
CA GLU A 274 -0.82 -12.57 -32.54
C GLU A 274 -1.24 -11.20 -33.13
N PRO A 275 -0.53 -10.68 -34.15
CA PRO A 275 -0.65 -9.28 -34.57
C PRO A 275 -2.04 -8.83 -35.05
N SER A 276 -2.92 -9.78 -35.37
CA SER A 276 -4.34 -9.52 -35.66
C SER A 276 -5.15 -9.03 -34.45
N LYS A 277 -4.67 -9.26 -33.22
CA LYS A 277 -5.30 -8.76 -32.00
C LYS A 277 -4.66 -7.46 -31.55
N GLY A 278 -5.37 -6.36 -31.72
CA GLY A 278 -4.99 -5.05 -31.19
C GLY A 278 -5.67 -4.69 -29.88
N TYR A 279 -5.10 -3.68 -29.23
CA TYR A 279 -5.56 -3.10 -27.98
C TYR A 279 -5.29 -1.60 -27.99
N VAL A 280 -6.18 -0.83 -27.37
CA VAL A 280 -6.00 0.60 -27.09
C VAL A 280 -6.16 0.80 -25.59
N TYR A 281 -5.10 1.26 -24.91
CA TYR A 281 -5.15 1.63 -23.50
C TYR A 281 -5.52 3.10 -23.35
N ASN A 282 -6.77 3.38 -22.98
CA ASN A 282 -7.22 4.67 -22.49
C ASN A 282 -6.71 4.81 -21.05
N SER A 283 -5.72 5.69 -20.84
CA SER A 283 -4.88 5.62 -19.65
C SER A 283 -5.15 6.79 -18.70
N PHE A 284 -5.26 6.50 -17.40
CA PHE A 284 -5.59 7.48 -16.36
C PHE A 284 -4.64 7.40 -15.16
N TRP A 285 -4.29 8.58 -14.63
CA TRP A 285 -3.64 8.73 -13.35
C TRP A 285 -4.71 8.98 -12.27
N MET A 286 -4.73 8.14 -11.25
CA MET A 286 -5.72 8.17 -10.17
C MET A 286 -5.05 8.32 -8.80
N LYS A 287 -5.64 9.13 -7.92
CA LYS A 287 -5.30 9.16 -6.50
C LYS A 287 -6.14 8.11 -5.79
N ALA A 288 -5.51 7.17 -5.11
CA ALA A 288 -6.20 6.21 -4.26
C ALA A 288 -6.75 6.89 -3.00
N ASP A 289 -8.07 6.80 -2.82
CA ASP A 289 -8.80 7.30 -1.66
C ASP A 289 -9.16 6.16 -0.70
N ASP A 290 -9.61 5.02 -1.25
CA ASP A 290 -10.09 3.87 -0.50
C ASP A 290 -9.30 2.59 -0.80
N ILE A 291 -9.12 1.77 0.24
CA ILE A 291 -8.43 0.47 0.17
C ILE A 291 -9.36 -0.59 0.74
N PHE A 292 -9.69 -1.59 -0.06
CA PHE A 292 -10.56 -2.71 0.34
C PHE A 292 -9.73 -3.94 0.72
N ASP A 293 -10.12 -4.63 1.79
CA ASP A 293 -9.54 -5.90 2.26
C ASP A 293 -10.02 -7.10 1.43
N GLN A 294 -11.23 -6.99 0.90
CA GLN A 294 -11.93 -7.98 0.08
C GLN A 294 -12.50 -7.27 -1.16
N TRP A 295 -12.16 -7.79 -2.35
CA TRP A 295 -12.55 -7.19 -3.63
C TRP A 295 -12.80 -8.28 -4.70
N PRO A 296 -13.34 -7.95 -5.89
CA PRO A 296 -13.77 -8.92 -6.91
C PRO A 296 -12.68 -9.94 -7.34
N GLU A 297 -11.49 -9.49 -7.77
CA GLU A 297 -10.38 -10.40 -8.11
C GLU A 297 -9.35 -10.55 -6.97
N SER A 298 -9.80 -10.68 -5.72
CA SER A 298 -8.90 -10.69 -4.57
C SER A 298 -7.90 -11.85 -4.50
N ILE A 299 -7.93 -12.85 -5.40
CA ILE A 299 -6.78 -13.76 -5.59
C ILE A 299 -5.49 -13.05 -5.99
N ARG A 300 -5.59 -11.84 -6.57
CA ARG A 300 -4.43 -11.06 -6.95
C ARG A 300 -3.70 -10.54 -5.72
N TYR A 301 -2.41 -10.33 -5.90
CA TYR A 301 -1.56 -9.59 -4.98
C TYR A 301 -1.43 -8.16 -5.52
N ARG A 302 -1.32 -7.19 -4.62
CA ARG A 302 -1.08 -5.79 -4.97
C ARG A 302 0.11 -5.25 -4.18
N ILE A 303 0.92 -4.41 -4.81
CA ILE A 303 2.06 -3.73 -4.20
C ILE A 303 2.08 -2.26 -4.61
N TRP A 304 2.58 -1.40 -3.74
CA TRP A 304 2.85 0.01 -4.01
C TRP A 304 4.35 0.20 -4.23
N VAL A 305 4.74 0.67 -5.40
CA VAL A 305 6.16 0.85 -5.76
C VAL A 305 6.42 2.28 -6.22
N SER A 306 7.68 2.71 -6.25
CA SER A 306 8.05 3.97 -6.90
C SER A 306 7.95 3.86 -8.42
N PHE A 307 7.89 4.99 -9.12
CA PHE A 307 7.90 5.03 -10.60
C PHE A 307 9.09 4.22 -11.17
N ASP A 308 10.29 4.43 -10.63
CA ASP A 308 11.52 3.70 -11.02
C ASP A 308 11.39 2.18 -10.90
N ASP A 309 10.75 1.70 -9.82
CA ASP A 309 10.57 0.26 -9.60
C ASP A 309 9.45 -0.30 -10.47
N ALA A 310 8.39 0.47 -10.73
CA ALA A 310 7.37 0.12 -11.70
C ALA A 310 7.95 -0.02 -13.11
N GLU A 311 8.76 0.93 -13.58
CA GLU A 311 9.46 0.86 -14.88
C GLU A 311 10.31 -0.43 -14.99
N LYS A 312 11.09 -0.77 -13.96
CA LYS A 312 11.89 -2.00 -13.90
C LYS A 312 11.03 -3.27 -13.96
N MET A 313 9.92 -3.30 -13.20
CA MET A 313 9.02 -4.46 -13.14
C MET A 313 8.18 -4.64 -14.41
N LEU A 314 7.77 -3.54 -15.05
CA LEU A 314 6.98 -3.51 -16.28
C LEU A 314 7.81 -3.70 -17.56
N LYS A 315 9.13 -3.98 -17.47
CA LYS A 315 10.02 -4.15 -18.63
C LYS A 315 9.56 -5.18 -19.69
N LYS A 316 8.68 -6.14 -19.33
CA LYS A 316 8.06 -7.10 -20.28
C LYS A 316 6.81 -6.55 -21.00
N ARG A 317 6.41 -5.32 -20.67
CA ARG A 317 5.15 -4.66 -21.00
C ARG A 317 5.43 -3.17 -21.33
N PRO A 318 6.25 -2.88 -22.36
CA PRO A 318 6.80 -1.54 -22.59
C PRO A 318 5.73 -0.44 -22.68
N GLN A 319 4.54 -0.75 -23.20
CA GLN A 319 3.40 0.16 -23.23
C GLN A 319 3.00 0.65 -21.83
N MET A 320 2.99 -0.23 -20.83
CA MET A 320 2.72 0.14 -19.43
C MET A 320 3.88 0.87 -18.78
N ALA A 321 5.13 0.59 -19.19
CA ALA A 321 6.30 1.32 -18.69
C ALA A 321 6.31 2.78 -19.19
N GLU A 322 5.98 3.03 -20.47
CA GLU A 322 5.84 4.41 -20.98
C GLU A 322 4.65 5.14 -20.35
N ILE A 323 3.52 4.48 -20.07
CA ILE A 323 2.40 5.08 -19.30
C ILE A 323 2.84 5.48 -17.88
N VAL A 324 3.62 4.64 -17.19
CA VAL A 324 4.21 4.96 -15.88
C VAL A 324 5.18 6.14 -15.97
N LYS A 325 6.04 6.18 -16.98
CA LYS A 325 6.99 7.28 -17.23
C LYS A 325 6.28 8.60 -17.56
N ALA A 326 5.26 8.58 -18.42
CA ALA A 326 4.42 9.75 -18.69
C ALA A 326 3.69 10.23 -17.42
N THR A 327 3.29 9.32 -16.53
CA THR A 327 2.72 9.68 -15.23
C THR A 327 3.75 10.35 -14.31
N LYS A 328 4.98 9.83 -14.26
CA LYS A 328 6.11 10.40 -13.51
C LYS A 328 6.46 11.82 -13.98
N GLU A 329 6.51 12.03 -15.29
CA GLU A 329 6.71 13.33 -15.93
C GLU A 329 5.57 14.30 -15.57
N LYS A 330 4.31 13.83 -15.64
CA LYS A 330 3.13 14.63 -15.24
C LYS A 330 3.10 14.94 -13.74
N ALA A 331 3.55 14.02 -12.89
CA ALA A 331 3.67 14.21 -11.45
C ALA A 331 4.77 15.22 -11.07
N ALA A 332 5.85 15.31 -11.85
CA ALA A 332 6.86 16.36 -11.69
C ALA A 332 6.26 17.75 -11.95
N LEU A 333 5.46 17.92 -13.02
CA LEU A 333 4.77 19.17 -13.33
C LEU A 333 3.74 19.56 -12.27
N VAL A 334 3.04 18.59 -11.67
CA VAL A 334 2.17 18.85 -10.50
C VAL A 334 2.97 19.33 -9.29
N LYS A 335 4.18 18.77 -9.07
CA LYS A 335 5.04 19.12 -7.94
C LYS A 335 5.68 20.52 -8.08
N THR A 336 5.96 20.98 -9.31
CA THR A 336 6.45 22.34 -9.57
C THR A 336 5.34 23.39 -9.62
N GLY A 337 4.09 22.96 -9.85
CA GLY A 337 2.93 23.85 -10.03
C GLY A 337 2.65 24.23 -11.48
N ASP A 338 3.41 23.69 -12.44
CA ASP A 338 3.21 23.87 -13.88
C ASP A 338 1.95 23.15 -14.40
N LEU A 339 1.37 22.25 -13.59
CA LEU A 339 0.11 21.57 -13.86
C LEU A 339 -0.75 21.53 -12.57
N PRO A 340 -2.08 21.76 -12.64
CA PRO A 340 -2.93 21.62 -11.47
C PRO A 340 -2.93 20.18 -10.95
N ALA A 341 -3.01 20.04 -9.62
CA ALA A 341 -2.92 18.75 -8.93
C ALA A 341 -3.97 17.72 -9.39
N MET A 342 -5.13 18.18 -9.87
CA MET A 342 -6.12 17.38 -10.57
C MET A 342 -6.75 18.20 -11.70
N ASP A 343 -7.25 17.53 -12.72
CA ASP A 343 -8.16 18.08 -13.70
C ASP A 343 -9.53 18.39 -13.07
N ASP A 344 -10.06 19.56 -13.35
CA ASP A 344 -11.30 20.07 -12.76
C ASP A 344 -12.55 19.29 -13.18
N THR A 345 -12.54 18.59 -14.30
CA THR A 345 -13.68 17.80 -14.77
C THR A 345 -13.59 16.36 -14.25
N LEU A 346 -12.44 15.71 -14.46
CA LEU A 346 -12.22 14.31 -14.09
C LEU A 346 -12.27 14.08 -12.58
N SER A 347 -11.80 15.04 -11.76
CA SER A 347 -11.85 14.93 -10.29
C SER A 347 -13.27 15.04 -9.72
N LYS A 348 -14.20 15.66 -10.46
CA LYS A 348 -15.62 15.78 -10.07
C LYS A 348 -16.39 14.49 -10.35
N LEU A 349 -15.95 13.65 -11.30
CA LEU A 349 -16.53 12.33 -11.54
C LEU A 349 -16.52 11.47 -10.27
N LYS A 350 -17.59 10.70 -10.07
CA LYS A 350 -17.74 9.75 -8.96
C LYS A 350 -18.07 8.39 -9.53
N PHE A 351 -17.64 7.37 -8.79
CA PHE A 351 -17.94 5.99 -9.10
C PHE A 351 -19.33 5.65 -8.57
N GLU A 352 -20.22 5.26 -9.47
CA GLU A 352 -21.59 4.82 -9.18
C GLU A 352 -21.64 3.33 -9.56
N PRO A 353 -21.72 2.40 -8.56
CA PRO A 353 -21.54 0.96 -8.76
C PRO A 353 -22.78 0.20 -9.26
#